data_AF-A0A941TVE2-F1
#
_entry.id   AF-A0A941TVE2-F1
#
_cell.length_a   1.000
_cell.length_b   1.000
_cell.length_c   1.000
_cell.angle_alpha   90.00
_cell.angle_beta   90.00
_cell.angle_gamma   90.00
#
_symmetry.space_group_name_H-M   'P 1'
#
loop_
_entity.id
_entity.type
_entity.pdbx_description
1 polymer ?
#
loop_
_entity_poly.entity_id
_entity_poly.type
_entity_poly.pdbx_seq_one_letter_code
_entity_poly.pdbx_strand_id
1 'polypeptide(L)'
;MTSPRRQRGQLLILLGMWLFFGGGASGALIVYDQPVSHLKQSVERVIPKGSQRDSLESAIATWEYVQKLHAEALIDDRERLLKLLGRKDTQRDDLEPLMAKLDKRFVIMDWDFLNLRFKLKEQVSSEQWAQIVARPGG
;
A
#
# COMPACT_ATOMS: atom_id res chain seq x y z
N MET A 1 -29.35 17.40 17.33
CA MET A 1 -29.93 16.52 16.30
C MET A 1 -29.60 17.07 14.92
N THR A 2 -28.53 16.59 14.29
CA THR A 2 -28.19 16.96 12.90
C THR A 2 -29.09 16.20 11.92
N SER A 3 -29.71 16.93 10.98
CA SER A 3 -30.59 16.37 9.95
C SER A 3 -29.94 15.18 9.21
N PRO A 4 -30.70 14.10 8.89
CA PRO A 4 -30.20 12.92 8.17
C PRO A 4 -29.51 13.24 6.84
N ARG A 5 -29.90 14.35 6.19
CA ARG A 5 -29.27 14.82 4.95
C ARG A 5 -27.87 15.41 5.19
N ARG A 6 -27.62 16.07 6.34
CA ARG A 6 -26.31 16.61 6.71
C ARG A 6 -25.30 15.50 7.04
N GLN A 7 -25.75 14.43 7.73
CA GLN A 7 -24.90 13.26 8.02
C GLN A 7 -24.50 12.52 6.74
N ARG A 8 -25.41 12.32 5.78
CA ARG A 8 -25.06 11.72 4.47
C ARG A 8 -24.05 12.55 3.68
N GLY A 9 -24.19 13.87 3.69
CA GLY A 9 -23.20 14.76 3.06
C GLY A 9 -21.82 14.62 3.70
N GLN A 10 -21.74 14.57 5.03
CA GLN A 10 -20.49 14.35 5.74
C GLN A 10 -19.89 12.95 5.50
N LEU A 11 -20.72 11.92 5.37
CA LEU A 11 -20.27 10.56 5.05
C LEU A 11 -19.71 10.44 3.63
N LEU A 12 -20.33 11.12 2.66
CA LEU A 12 -19.81 11.19 1.29
C LEU A 12 -18.53 12.02 1.21
N ILE A 13 -18.40 13.08 2.01
CA ILE A 13 -17.16 13.87 2.11
C ILE A 13 -16.06 13.04 2.79
N LEU A 14 -16.35 12.30 3.86
CA LEU A 14 -15.40 11.39 4.51
C LEU A 14 -14.99 10.25 3.59
N LEU A 15 -15.93 9.69 2.81
CA LEU A 15 -15.65 8.68 1.80
C LEU A 15 -14.79 9.24 0.67
N GLY A 16 -15.10 10.45 0.19
CA GLY A 16 -14.29 11.15 -0.80
C GLY A 16 -12.90 11.44 -0.26
N MET A 17 -12.80 12.01 0.93
CA MET A 17 -11.51 12.24 1.60
C MET A 17 -10.76 10.93 1.84
N TRP A 18 -11.43 9.82 2.10
CA TRP A 18 -10.76 8.54 2.23
C TRP A 18 -10.33 7.95 0.89
N LEU A 19 -11.17 7.97 -0.14
CA LEU A 19 -10.79 7.53 -1.50
C LEU A 19 -9.66 8.37 -2.12
N PHE A 20 -9.63 9.68 -1.84
CA PHE A 20 -8.62 10.61 -2.39
C PHE A 20 -7.41 10.83 -1.46
N PHE A 21 -7.57 10.75 -0.13
CA PHE A 21 -6.52 11.06 0.85
C PHE A 21 -6.29 10.00 1.94
N GLY A 22 -7.24 9.12 2.25
CA GLY A 22 -7.16 8.17 3.38
C GLY A 22 -7.06 6.68 3.03
N GLY A 23 -7.08 6.32 1.74
CA GLY A 23 -7.39 4.97 1.28
C GLY A 23 -6.30 4.38 0.39
N GLY A 24 -5.02 4.53 0.76
CA GLY A 24 -3.92 3.73 0.20
C GLY A 24 -3.62 3.90 -1.30
N ALA A 25 -4.01 5.02 -1.89
CA ALA A 25 -3.65 5.34 -3.27
C ALA A 25 -2.53 6.38 -3.38
N SER A 26 -2.08 7.01 -2.29
CA SER A 26 -1.21 8.21 -2.39
C SER A 26 0.13 8.15 -1.67
N GLY A 27 0.39 7.17 -0.80
CA GLY A 27 1.73 6.97 -0.21
C GLY A 27 2.64 6.16 -1.13
N ALA A 28 2.25 4.92 -1.41
CA ALA A 28 3.06 3.99 -2.21
C ALA A 28 2.93 4.19 -3.73
N LEU A 29 1.79 4.68 -4.22
CA LEU A 29 1.52 4.84 -5.67
C LEU A 29 1.85 6.23 -6.24
N ILE A 30 1.76 7.30 -5.43
CA ILE A 30 2.05 8.67 -5.89
C ILE A 30 3.48 9.10 -5.54
N VAL A 31 4.12 8.52 -4.52
CA VAL A 31 5.52 8.87 -4.17
C VAL A 31 6.55 8.00 -4.88
N TYR A 32 6.20 6.80 -5.37
CA TYR A 32 7.19 5.83 -5.86
C TYR A 32 6.73 5.11 -7.13
N ASP A 33 6.77 5.85 -8.25
CA ASP A 33 6.37 5.60 -9.65
C ASP A 33 6.87 4.29 -10.34
N GLN A 34 7.03 3.20 -9.60
CA GLN A 34 7.51 1.89 -10.06
C GLN A 34 6.74 0.75 -9.36
N PRO A 35 6.04 -0.12 -10.11
CA PRO A 35 5.51 -1.36 -9.56
C PRO A 35 6.64 -2.26 -9.03
N VAL A 36 6.43 -3.01 -7.95
CA VAL A 36 7.49 -3.87 -7.37
C VAL A 36 7.98 -4.99 -8.30
N SER A 37 7.18 -5.39 -9.29
CA SER A 37 7.65 -6.25 -10.38
C SER A 37 8.88 -5.67 -11.11
N HIS A 38 9.05 -4.34 -11.11
CA HIS A 38 10.25 -3.67 -11.62
C HIS A 38 11.44 -3.78 -10.67
N LEU A 39 11.23 -3.87 -9.37
CA LEU A 39 12.31 -3.98 -8.38
C LEU A 39 13.04 -5.31 -8.54
N LYS A 40 12.29 -6.41 -8.68
CA LYS A 40 12.88 -7.73 -8.96
C LYS A 40 13.69 -7.70 -10.26
N GLN A 41 13.09 -7.25 -11.37
CA GLN A 41 13.78 -7.15 -12.66
C GLN A 41 15.03 -6.25 -12.61
N SER A 42 15.00 -5.18 -11.81
CA SER A 42 16.14 -4.27 -11.65
C SER A 42 17.26 -4.92 -10.84
N VAL A 43 16.93 -5.67 -9.78
CA VAL A 43 17.92 -6.50 -9.06
C VAL A 43 18.53 -7.54 -9.99
N GLU A 44 17.72 -8.21 -10.80
CA GLU A 44 18.21 -9.23 -11.75
C GLU A 44 19.17 -8.67 -12.82
N ARG A 45 18.99 -7.40 -13.18
CA ARG A 45 19.80 -6.67 -14.17
C ARG A 45 21.11 -6.15 -13.58
N VAL A 46 21.06 -5.60 -12.37
CA VAL A 46 22.19 -4.89 -11.74
C VAL A 46 23.09 -5.85 -10.96
N ILE A 47 22.51 -6.85 -10.31
CA ILE A 47 23.24 -7.76 -9.43
C ILE A 47 23.54 -9.08 -10.19
N PRO A 48 24.82 -9.47 -10.33
CA PRO A 48 25.19 -10.75 -10.91
C PRO A 48 24.56 -11.93 -10.17
N LYS A 49 24.39 -13.07 -10.86
CA LYS A 49 23.90 -14.30 -10.23
C LYS A 49 24.85 -14.75 -9.12
N GLY A 50 24.29 -15.10 -7.96
CA GLY A 50 25.03 -15.52 -6.77
C GLY A 50 24.22 -15.31 -5.50
N SER A 51 24.82 -15.64 -4.35
CA SER A 51 24.16 -15.62 -3.04
C SER A 51 23.55 -14.27 -2.66
N GLN A 52 24.21 -13.16 -3.05
CA GLN A 52 23.71 -11.81 -2.83
C GLN A 52 22.38 -11.58 -3.58
N ARG A 53 22.32 -11.95 -4.86
CA ARG A 53 21.10 -11.82 -5.67
C ARG A 53 19.98 -12.70 -5.12
N ASP A 54 20.27 -13.94 -4.77
CA ASP A 54 19.28 -14.87 -4.23
C ASP A 54 18.68 -14.36 -2.91
N SER A 55 19.50 -13.76 -2.04
CA SER A 55 19.04 -13.10 -0.81
C SER A 55 18.10 -11.94 -1.08
N LEU A 56 18.45 -11.06 -2.03
CA LEU A 56 17.63 -9.91 -2.42
C LEU A 56 16.30 -10.36 -3.04
N GLU A 57 16.32 -11.33 -3.95
CA GLU A 57 15.13 -11.89 -4.58
C GLU A 57 14.23 -12.58 -3.55
N SER A 58 14.79 -13.30 -2.57
CA SER A 58 14.04 -13.91 -1.48
C SER A 58 13.35 -12.85 -0.59
N ALA A 59 14.04 -11.75 -0.28
CA ALA A 59 13.46 -10.63 0.47
C ALA A 59 12.29 -9.98 -0.29
N ILE A 60 12.43 -9.78 -1.60
CA ILE A 60 11.37 -9.25 -2.46
C ILE A 60 10.18 -10.22 -2.49
N ALA A 61 10.42 -11.52 -2.72
CA ALA A 61 9.36 -12.54 -2.76
C ALA A 61 8.59 -12.63 -1.43
N THR A 62 9.30 -12.51 -0.29
CA THR A 62 8.66 -12.49 1.04
C THR A 62 7.73 -11.28 1.17
N TRP A 63 8.17 -10.11 0.75
CA TRP A 63 7.35 -8.90 0.78
C TRP A 63 6.15 -9.01 -0.18
N GLU A 64 6.33 -9.54 -1.39
CA GLU A 64 5.25 -9.76 -2.36
C GLU A 64 4.16 -10.67 -1.79
N TYR A 65 4.56 -11.74 -1.09
CA TYR A 65 3.62 -12.63 -0.41
C TYR A 65 2.82 -11.90 0.67
N VAL A 66 3.48 -11.13 1.54
CA VAL A 66 2.81 -10.35 2.60
C VAL A 66 1.86 -9.31 2.00
N GLN A 67 2.26 -8.62 0.93
CA GLN A 67 1.41 -7.65 0.23
C GLN A 67 0.19 -8.28 -0.40
N LYS A 68 0.31 -9.49 -0.96
CA LYS A 68 -0.83 -10.23 -1.49
C LYS A 68 -1.88 -10.50 -0.39
N LEU A 69 -1.43 -10.91 0.80
CA LEU A 69 -2.32 -11.11 1.95
C LEU A 69 -3.00 -9.80 2.39
N HIS A 70 -2.28 -8.68 2.37
CA HIS A 70 -2.88 -7.38 2.65
C HIS A 70 -3.88 -6.95 1.58
N ALA A 71 -3.59 -7.18 0.31
CA ALA A 71 -4.46 -6.84 -0.82
C ALA A 71 -5.77 -7.63 -0.79
N GLU A 72 -5.71 -8.93 -0.52
CA GLU A 72 -6.90 -9.78 -0.36
C GLU A 72 -7.78 -9.25 0.78
N ALA A 73 -7.20 -8.96 1.93
CA ALA A 73 -7.95 -8.43 3.06
C ALA A 73 -8.44 -6.98 2.85
N LEU A 74 -7.79 -6.17 2.01
CA LEU A 74 -8.29 -4.86 1.58
C LEU A 74 -9.53 -4.98 0.71
N ILE A 75 -9.63 -6.01 -0.14
CA ILE A 75 -10.83 -6.26 -0.96
C ILE A 75 -12.02 -6.51 -0.03
N ASP A 76 -11.86 -7.41 0.95
CA ASP A 76 -12.92 -7.72 1.94
C ASP A 76 -13.33 -6.49 2.75
N ASP A 77 -12.36 -5.72 3.24
CA ASP A 77 -12.62 -4.52 4.03
C ASP A 77 -13.31 -3.41 3.18
N ARG A 78 -12.96 -3.29 1.89
CA ARG A 78 -13.62 -2.38 0.92
C ARG A 78 -15.04 -2.81 0.61
N GLU A 79 -15.29 -4.09 0.36
CA GLU A 79 -16.65 -4.60 0.13
C GLU A 79 -17.54 -4.34 1.34
N ARG A 80 -17.02 -4.56 2.55
CA ARG A 80 -17.73 -4.28 3.79
C ARG A 80 -18.06 -2.79 3.94
N LEU A 81 -17.11 -1.92 3.57
CA LEU A 81 -17.31 -0.47 3.59
C LEU A 81 -18.42 -0.07 2.62
N LEU A 82 -18.40 -0.58 1.39
CA LEU A 82 -19.44 -0.32 0.40
C LEU A 82 -20.82 -0.81 0.86
N LYS A 83 -20.90 -2.00 1.47
CA LYS A 83 -22.16 -2.53 2.04
C LYS A 83 -22.72 -1.63 3.14
N LEU A 84 -21.86 -1.13 4.04
CA LEU A 84 -22.27 -0.18 5.07
C LEU A 84 -22.71 1.16 4.45
N LEU A 85 -21.99 1.70 3.49
CA LEU A 85 -22.38 2.99 2.88
C LEU A 85 -23.66 2.91 2.03
N GLY A 86 -23.97 1.73 1.48
CA GLY A 86 -25.22 1.50 0.74
C GLY A 86 -26.48 1.45 1.64
N ARG A 87 -26.31 1.25 2.94
CA ARG A 87 -27.42 1.21 3.91
C ARG A 87 -27.89 2.62 4.26
N LYS A 88 -29.22 2.81 4.31
CA LYS A 88 -29.83 4.13 4.53
C LYS A 88 -29.71 4.63 5.97
N ASP A 89 -29.43 3.72 6.91
CA ASP A 89 -29.43 3.86 8.36
C ASP A 89 -28.03 3.83 8.99
N THR A 90 -26.97 3.71 8.18
CA THR A 90 -25.59 3.62 8.68
C THR A 90 -25.20 4.84 9.48
N GLN A 91 -24.69 4.58 10.67
CA GLN A 91 -24.19 5.60 11.58
C GLN A 91 -22.67 5.72 11.44
N ARG A 92 -22.13 6.84 11.90
CA ARG A 92 -20.68 7.07 11.95
C ARG A 92 -19.98 5.98 12.76
N ASP A 93 -20.58 5.58 13.87
CA ASP A 93 -20.03 4.59 14.80
C ASP A 93 -19.92 3.19 14.16
N ASP A 94 -20.70 2.91 13.10
CA ASP A 94 -20.60 1.67 12.32
C ASP A 94 -19.39 1.68 11.35
N LEU A 95 -18.98 2.87 10.92
CA LEU A 95 -17.95 3.08 9.90
C LEU A 95 -16.57 3.34 10.51
N GLU A 96 -16.52 4.08 11.62
CA GLU A 96 -15.27 4.50 12.26
C GLU A 96 -14.32 3.34 12.60
N PRO A 97 -14.79 2.19 13.13
CA PRO A 97 -13.93 1.02 13.35
C PRO A 97 -13.36 0.42 12.06
N LEU A 98 -14.14 0.41 10.98
CA LEU A 98 -13.72 -0.14 9.69
C LEU A 98 -12.69 0.77 9.01
N MET A 99 -12.92 2.09 9.09
CA MET A 99 -11.99 3.12 8.62
C MET A 99 -10.66 3.04 9.38
N ALA A 100 -10.69 2.98 10.71
CA ALA A 100 -9.49 2.83 11.53
C ALA A 100 -8.72 1.54 11.23
N LYS A 101 -9.42 0.44 10.93
CA LYS A 101 -8.82 -0.82 10.51
C LYS A 101 -8.08 -0.67 9.17
N LEU A 102 -8.71 0.00 8.21
CA LEU A 102 -8.13 0.26 6.89
C LEU A 102 -6.89 1.15 6.99
N ASP A 103 -6.97 2.25 7.74
CA ASP A 103 -5.85 3.17 7.96
C ASP A 103 -4.66 2.43 8.60
N LYS A 104 -4.91 1.64 9.64
CA LYS A 104 -3.88 0.82 10.28
C LYS A 104 -3.22 -0.16 9.30
N ARG A 105 -4.00 -0.74 8.40
CA ARG A 105 -3.48 -1.66 7.39
C ARG A 105 -2.56 -0.95 6.40
N PHE A 106 -2.93 0.26 5.95
CA PHE A 106 -2.06 1.04 5.06
C PHE A 106 -0.75 1.42 5.74
N VAL A 107 -0.79 1.84 7.01
CA VAL A 107 0.44 2.12 7.79
C VAL A 107 1.36 0.90 7.86
N ILE A 108 0.81 -0.31 8.05
CA ILE A 108 1.58 -1.55 8.06
C ILE A 108 2.21 -1.81 6.69
N MET A 109 1.42 -1.69 5.61
CA MET A 109 1.92 -1.92 4.25
C MET A 109 3.05 -0.95 3.88
N ASP A 110 2.93 0.32 4.26
CA ASP A 110 3.96 1.34 4.06
C ASP A 110 5.22 1.02 4.87
N TRP A 111 5.06 0.61 6.13
CA TRP A 111 6.17 0.20 6.98
C TRP A 111 6.93 -1.01 6.44
N ASP A 112 6.21 -2.03 5.97
CA ASP A 112 6.80 -3.24 5.39
C ASP A 112 7.58 -2.93 4.10
N PHE A 113 7.08 -1.99 3.28
CA PHE A 113 7.80 -1.51 2.12
C PHE A 113 9.09 -0.75 2.50
N LEU A 114 9.04 0.15 3.49
CA LEU A 114 10.23 0.84 3.96
C LEU A 114 11.28 -0.14 4.49
N ASN A 115 10.86 -1.15 5.25
CA ASN A 115 11.76 -2.20 5.75
C ASN A 115 12.41 -2.99 4.61
N LEU A 116 11.63 -3.37 3.58
CA LEU A 116 12.20 -4.00 2.38
C LEU A 116 13.25 -3.08 1.76
N ARG A 117 12.93 -1.80 1.55
CA ARG A 117 13.85 -0.82 0.93
C ARG A 117 15.16 -0.70 1.71
N PHE A 118 15.11 -0.57 3.03
CA PHE A 118 16.31 -0.51 3.86
C PHE A 118 17.11 -1.82 3.80
N LYS A 119 16.44 -2.96 3.92
CA LYS A 119 17.07 -4.28 3.82
C LYS A 119 17.77 -4.52 2.49
N LEU A 120 17.19 -4.05 1.38
CA LEU A 120 17.82 -4.14 0.06
C LEU A 120 19.01 -3.18 -0.03
N LYS A 121 18.85 -1.93 0.41
CA LYS A 121 19.89 -0.90 0.37
C LYS A 121 21.14 -1.30 1.18
N GLU A 122 20.96 -1.93 2.34
CA GLU A 122 22.08 -2.39 3.19
C GLU A 122 22.90 -3.51 2.54
N GLN A 123 22.31 -4.25 1.60
CA GLN A 123 22.93 -5.39 0.94
C GLN A 123 23.61 -5.05 -0.38
N VAL A 124 23.55 -3.80 -0.85
CA VAL A 124 24.12 -3.38 -2.15
C VAL A 124 24.98 -2.12 -2.00
N SER A 125 25.88 -1.88 -2.96
CA SER A 125 26.63 -0.62 -3.02
C SER A 125 25.71 0.57 -3.32
N SER A 126 26.20 1.79 -3.07
CA SER A 126 25.45 3.00 -3.42
C SER A 126 25.23 3.12 -4.94
N GLU A 127 26.20 2.70 -5.77
CA GLU A 127 26.00 2.70 -7.23
C GLU A 127 24.99 1.65 -7.68
N GLN A 128 25.06 0.43 -7.11
CA GLN A 128 24.09 -0.62 -7.39
C GLN A 128 22.68 -0.21 -6.97
N TRP A 129 22.54 0.39 -5.79
CA TRP A 129 21.27 0.92 -5.31
C TRP A 129 20.71 1.97 -6.29
N ALA A 130 21.53 2.94 -6.70
CA ALA A 130 21.12 3.97 -7.66
C ALA A 130 20.61 3.37 -8.98
N GLN A 131 21.26 2.31 -9.48
CA GLN A 131 20.80 1.61 -10.68
C GLN A 131 19.52 0.79 -10.46
N ILE A 132 19.35 0.20 -9.29
CA ILE A 132 18.15 -0.57 -8.93
C ILE A 132 16.92 0.34 -8.81
N VAL A 133 17.07 1.54 -8.26
CA VAL A 133 15.96 2.50 -8.11
C VAL A 133 15.82 3.48 -9.27
N ALA A 134 16.75 3.45 -10.24
CA ALA A 134 16.67 4.29 -11.43
C ALA A 134 15.46 3.90 -12.28
N ARG A 135 14.75 4.90 -12.78
CA ARG A 135 13.59 4.72 -13.65
C ARG A 135 14.05 4.05 -14.96
N PRO A 136 13.35 3.02 -15.47
CA PRO A 136 13.58 2.51 -16.81
C PRO A 136 13.09 3.55 -17.82
N GLY A 137 13.96 4.49 -18.18
CA GLY A 137 13.72 5.55 -19.17
C GLY A 137 13.10 6.83 -18.60
N GLY A 138 13.94 7.69 -18.01
CA GLY A 138 13.58 9.06 -17.61
C GLY A 138 14.12 9.44 -16.24
#